data_AF-A0A958U642-F1
#
_entry.id   AF-A0A958U642-F1
#
_cell.length_a   1.000
_cell.length_b   1.000
_cell.length_c   1.000
_cell.angle_alpha   90.00
_cell.angle_beta   90.00
_cell.angle_gamma   90.00
#
_symmetry.space_group_name_H-M   'P 1'
#
loop_
_entity.id
_entity.type
_entity.pdbx_description
1 polymer ?
#
loop_
_entity_poly.entity_id
_entity_poly.type
_entity_poly.pdbx_seq_one_letter_code
_entity_poly.pdbx_strand_id
1 'polypeptide(L)'
;MKNLLLLLITFAYANSLHAQLYVTPNATTSTDSYIYVNDQLLFVEQDVNLVQNTNDINTRASIYLRNDSQLIQGATASSNSGTGLLSVQQNTPNDDSWDYTYWCSPIGNP
;
A
#
# COMPACT_ATOMS: atom_id res chain seq x y z
N MET A 1 -30.38 10.75 -32.22
CA MET A 1 -28.97 11.20 -32.19
C MET A 1 -28.60 12.04 -30.95
N LYS A 2 -29.57 12.61 -30.20
CA LYS A 2 -29.28 13.52 -29.07
C LYS A 2 -28.51 12.87 -27.90
N ASN A 3 -28.64 11.56 -27.71
CA ASN A 3 -27.97 10.82 -26.64
C ASN A 3 -26.67 10.13 -27.09
N LEU A 4 -26.32 10.23 -28.38
CA LEU A 4 -25.15 9.55 -28.93
C LEU A 4 -23.85 10.19 -28.42
N LEU A 5 -23.85 11.52 -28.28
CA LEU A 5 -22.72 12.26 -27.71
C LEU A 5 -22.49 11.90 -26.24
N LEU A 6 -23.58 11.79 -25.46
CA LEU A 6 -23.51 11.39 -24.05
C LEU A 6 -22.96 9.97 -23.89
N LEU A 7 -23.37 9.04 -24.76
CA LEU A 7 -22.90 7.66 -24.77
C LEU A 7 -21.40 7.54 -25.10
N LEU A 8 -20.90 8.36 -26.04
CA LEU A 8 -19.48 8.42 -26.38
C LEU A 8 -18.64 8.99 -25.24
N ILE A 9 -19.15 10.01 -24.55
CA ILE A 9 -18.49 10.62 -23.41
C ILE A 9 -18.37 9.63 -22.25
N THR A 10 -19.41 8.84 -21.94
CA THR A 10 -19.33 7.82 -20.88
C THR A 10 -18.38 6.67 -21.23
N PHE A 11 -18.24 6.31 -22.51
CA PHE A 11 -17.25 5.32 -22.96
C PHE A 11 -15.80 5.84 -22.86
N ALA A 12 -15.58 7.14 -23.05
CA ALA A 12 -14.24 7.74 -22.95
C ALA A 12 -13.70 7.83 -21.52
N TYR A 13 -14.58 7.90 -20.50
CA TYR A 13 -14.20 7.88 -19.08
C TYR A 13 -13.95 6.47 -18.53
N ALA A 14 -14.11 5.41 -19.32
CA ALA A 14 -13.86 4.03 -18.90
C ALA A 14 -12.36 3.67 -18.79
N ASN A 15 -11.45 4.63 -19.01
CA ASN A 15 -10.01 4.44 -18.86
C ASN A 15 -9.61 4.43 -17.37
N SER A 16 -9.97 3.33 -16.70
CA SER A 16 -9.06 2.41 -16.01
C SER A 16 -7.88 3.03 -15.24
N LEU A 17 -8.14 3.41 -13.99
CA LEU A 17 -7.11 3.36 -12.94
C LEU A 17 -7.32 2.04 -12.18
N HIS A 18 -6.68 0.97 -12.66
CA HIS A 18 -6.69 -0.30 -11.96
C HIS A 18 -5.36 -0.46 -11.25
N ALA A 19 -5.39 -0.31 -9.93
CA ALA A 19 -4.45 -0.97 -9.06
C ALA A 19 -5.13 -2.20 -8.48
N GLN A 20 -4.43 -3.34 -8.41
CA GLN A 20 -4.99 -4.53 -7.74
C GLN A 20 -5.17 -4.28 -6.24
N LEU A 21 -4.35 -3.41 -5.66
CA LEU A 21 -4.52 -2.90 -4.30
C LEU A 21 -4.41 -1.37 -4.25
N TYR A 22 -5.49 -0.70 -3.84
CA TYR A 22 -5.53 0.74 -3.60
C TYR A 22 -5.97 1.07 -2.17
N VAL A 23 -5.17 1.84 -1.44
CA VAL A 23 -5.51 2.30 -0.08
C VAL A 23 -5.32 3.81 0.00
N THR A 24 -6.37 4.53 0.39
CA THR A 24 -6.35 6.00 0.53
C THR A 24 -7.14 6.44 1.75
N PRO A 25 -6.74 7.54 2.42
CA PRO A 25 -7.55 8.17 3.46
C PRO A 25 -8.95 8.51 2.93
N ASN A 26 -9.94 8.46 3.81
CA ASN A 26 -11.29 8.86 3.46
C ASN A 26 -11.37 10.40 3.38
N ALA A 27 -11.42 10.92 2.15
CA ALA A 27 -11.48 12.36 1.90
C ALA A 27 -12.78 13.02 2.42
N THR A 28 -13.88 12.26 2.54
CA THR A 28 -15.18 12.80 2.97
C THR A 28 -15.22 12.98 4.48
N THR A 29 -14.74 12.00 5.23
CA THR A 29 -14.76 12.04 6.71
C THR A 29 -13.45 12.54 7.31
N SER A 30 -12.43 12.81 6.49
CA SER A 30 -11.08 13.17 6.94
C SER A 30 -10.55 12.16 7.96
N THR A 31 -10.73 10.87 7.66
CA THR A 31 -10.25 9.77 8.51
C THR A 31 -9.19 8.97 7.78
N ASP A 32 -8.25 8.44 8.55
CA ASP A 32 -7.21 7.58 8.04
C ASP A 32 -7.79 6.21 7.66
N SER A 33 -7.24 5.62 6.59
CA SER A 33 -7.58 4.27 6.13
C SER A 33 -6.30 3.47 5.99
N TYR A 34 -6.28 2.25 6.50
CA TYR A 34 -5.11 1.38 6.43
C TYR A 34 -5.50 -0.09 6.50
N ILE A 35 -4.60 -0.95 6.01
CA ILE A 35 -4.71 -2.40 6.16
C ILE A 35 -3.81 -2.81 7.31
N TYR A 36 -4.34 -3.62 8.22
CA TYR A 36 -3.58 -4.23 9.30
C TYR A 36 -3.50 -5.74 9.08
N VAL A 37 -2.30 -6.23 8.80
CA VAL A 37 -1.99 -7.64 8.59
C VAL A 37 -1.22 -8.14 9.79
N ASN A 38 -1.66 -9.25 10.37
CA ASN A 38 -1.08 -9.82 11.57
C ASN A 38 -0.97 -11.34 11.41
N ASP A 39 0.25 -11.87 11.51
CA ASP A 39 0.56 -13.30 11.34
C ASP A 39 -0.03 -13.88 10.05
N GLN A 40 -0.03 -13.10 8.97
CA GLN A 40 -0.63 -13.47 7.68
C GLN A 40 0.16 -12.90 6.49
N LEU A 41 -0.05 -13.51 5.33
CA LEU A 41 0.47 -13.03 4.05
C LEU A 41 -0.58 -12.19 3.33
N LEU A 42 -0.23 -10.96 2.97
CA LEU A 42 -1.01 -10.14 2.05
C LEU A 42 -0.46 -10.36 0.64
N PHE A 43 -1.23 -11.03 -0.22
CA PHE A 43 -0.86 -11.29 -1.60
C PHE A 43 -1.57 -10.33 -2.56
N VAL A 44 -0.82 -9.72 -3.48
CA VAL A 44 -1.35 -8.82 -4.52
C VAL A 44 -0.80 -9.24 -5.88
N GLU A 45 -1.69 -9.53 -6.83
CA GLU A 45 -1.27 -10.06 -8.14
C GLU A 45 -0.62 -8.99 -9.05
N GLN A 46 -1.03 -7.73 -8.95
CA GLN A 46 -0.52 -6.62 -9.78
C GLN A 46 0.01 -5.48 -8.90
N ASP A 47 -0.17 -4.23 -9.35
CA ASP A 47 0.37 -3.05 -8.70
C ASP A 47 -0.34 -2.69 -7.40
N VAL A 48 0.45 -2.09 -6.53
CA VAL A 48 0.04 -1.51 -5.26
C VAL A 48 0.13 0.00 -5.37
N ASN A 49 -0.97 0.69 -5.07
CA ASN A 49 -1.06 2.15 -5.04
C ASN A 49 -1.56 2.60 -3.67
N LEU A 50 -0.71 3.33 -2.94
CA LEU A 50 -1.00 3.73 -1.56
C LEU A 50 -0.92 5.24 -1.41
N VAL A 51 -1.85 5.82 -0.67
CA VAL A 51 -1.81 7.23 -0.29
C VAL A 51 -1.54 7.33 1.20
N GLN A 52 -0.61 8.21 1.57
CA GLN A 52 -0.24 8.41 2.96
C GLN A 52 -1.43 8.95 3.78
N ASN A 53 -1.61 8.40 4.98
CA ASN A 53 -2.48 8.98 5.99
C ASN A 53 -1.88 10.26 6.57
N THR A 54 -2.74 11.22 6.91
CA THR A 54 -2.34 12.56 7.35
C THR A 54 -3.07 13.04 8.60
N ASN A 55 -4.05 12.30 9.11
CA ASN A 55 -4.86 12.77 10.23
C ASN A 55 -4.21 12.48 11.59
N ASP A 56 -3.58 11.32 11.79
CA ASP A 56 -2.85 10.98 13.02
C ASP A 56 -1.44 10.44 12.73
N ILE A 57 -0.46 10.90 13.51
CA ILE A 57 0.96 10.51 13.42
C ILE A 57 1.14 8.99 13.62
N ASN A 58 0.29 8.37 14.44
CA ASN A 58 0.38 6.94 14.77
C ASN A 58 -0.23 6.05 13.69
N THR A 59 -1.03 6.62 12.77
CA THR A 59 -1.72 5.90 11.70
C THR A 59 -1.26 6.28 10.30
N ARG A 60 -0.08 6.92 10.16
CA ARG A 60 0.47 7.41 8.88
C ARG A 60 0.70 6.36 7.80
N ALA A 61 1.02 5.12 8.17
CA ALA A 61 1.22 4.04 7.19
C ALA A 61 -0.11 3.55 6.61
N SER A 62 -0.07 3.16 5.35
CA SER A 62 -1.22 2.63 4.59
C SER A 62 -1.36 1.12 4.79
N ILE A 63 -0.28 0.44 5.15
CA ILE A 63 -0.26 -0.99 5.49
C ILE A 63 0.61 -1.19 6.74
N TYR A 64 0.10 -1.95 7.71
CA TYR A 64 0.83 -2.43 8.89
C TYR A 64 1.00 -3.93 8.79
N LEU A 65 2.25 -4.40 8.85
CA LEU A 65 2.63 -5.81 8.81
C LEU A 65 3.18 -6.19 10.18
N ARG A 66 2.46 -7.05 10.92
CA ARG A 66 2.77 -7.45 12.31
C ARG A 66 2.99 -8.94 12.42
N ASN A 67 3.80 -9.36 13.39
CA ASN A 67 4.10 -10.76 13.66
C ASN A 67 4.47 -11.53 12.38
N ASP A 68 5.61 -11.18 11.78
CA ASP A 68 6.15 -11.81 10.57
C ASP A 68 5.25 -11.72 9.31
N SER A 69 4.22 -10.87 9.32
CA SER A 69 3.40 -10.61 8.13
C SER A 69 4.22 -10.02 6.99
N GLN A 70 3.83 -10.35 5.76
CA GLN A 70 4.50 -9.89 4.55
C GLN A 70 3.50 -9.43 3.50
N LEU A 71 3.92 -8.46 2.69
CA LEU A 71 3.30 -8.15 1.40
C LEU A 71 4.07 -8.88 0.31
N ILE A 72 3.41 -9.77 -0.42
CA ILE A 72 3.98 -10.52 -1.54
C ILE A 72 3.26 -10.09 -2.83
N GLN A 73 4.04 -9.76 -3.86
CA GLN A 73 3.48 -9.45 -5.18
C GLN A 73 3.70 -10.59 -6.17
N GLY A 74 2.74 -10.76 -7.08
CA GLY A 74 2.82 -11.70 -8.19
C GLY A 74 4.01 -11.40 -9.13
N ALA A 75 4.36 -12.36 -9.98
CA ALA A 75 5.53 -12.27 -10.85
C ALA A 75 5.35 -11.32 -12.06
N THR A 76 4.15 -10.79 -12.27
CA THR A 76 3.88 -9.86 -13.37
C THR A 76 4.59 -8.54 -13.09
N ALA A 77 5.28 -7.97 -14.09
CA ALA A 77 5.93 -6.67 -13.96
C ALA A 77 4.86 -5.59 -13.76
N SER A 78 4.61 -5.22 -12.50
CA SER A 78 3.64 -4.21 -12.09
C SER A 78 4.32 -3.03 -11.41
N SER A 79 4.06 -1.81 -11.89
CA SER A 79 4.64 -0.58 -11.35
C SER A 79 3.86 -0.09 -10.15
N ASN A 80 4.41 -0.26 -8.95
CA ASN A 80 3.84 0.34 -7.73
C ASN A 80 3.89 1.87 -7.78
N SER A 81 2.93 2.53 -7.13
CA SER A 81 2.82 3.99 -7.14
C SER A 81 2.26 4.55 -5.82
N GLY A 82 2.22 5.87 -5.73
CA GLY A 82 1.65 6.58 -4.59
C GLY A 82 2.68 7.07 -3.57
N THR A 83 2.17 7.61 -2.46
CA THR A 83 2.93 8.26 -1.38
C THR A 83 2.82 7.53 -0.05
N GLY A 84 2.04 6.45 0.00
CA GLY A 84 1.78 5.68 1.21
C GLY A 84 3.01 4.96 1.74
N LEU A 85 2.93 4.58 3.02
CA LEU A 85 4.03 3.95 3.74
C LEU A 85 3.63 2.54 4.18
N LEU A 86 4.61 1.64 4.27
CA LEU A 86 4.48 0.36 4.94
C LEU A 86 5.14 0.44 6.32
N SER A 87 4.44 -0.01 7.35
CA SER A 87 4.96 -0.19 8.69
C SER A 87 5.21 -1.68 8.92
N VAL A 88 6.48 -2.07 8.96
CA VAL A 88 6.89 -3.46 9.21
C VAL A 88 7.34 -3.56 10.66
N GLN A 89 6.69 -4.42 11.44
CA GLN A 89 7.19 -4.76 12.77
C GLN A 89 8.40 -5.66 12.61
N GLN A 90 9.50 -5.24 13.23
CA GLN A 90 10.70 -6.05 13.37
C GLN A 90 10.74 -6.58 14.79
N ASN A 91 11.03 -7.87 14.92
CA ASN A 91 11.29 -8.49 16.20
C ASN A 91 12.75 -8.93 16.22
N THR A 92 13.60 -8.20 16.93
CA THR A 92 14.97 -8.63 17.20
C THR A 92 14.98 -9.36 18.54
N PRO A 93 15.38 -10.65 18.59
CA PRO A 93 15.51 -11.34 19.86
C PRO A 93 16.51 -10.63 20.76
N ASN A 94 16.08 -10.31 21.99
CA ASN A 94 16.85 -9.59 23.02
C ASN A 94 17.14 -8.11 22.72
N ASP A 95 16.35 -7.44 21.89
CA ASP A 95 16.37 -5.97 21.75
C ASP A 95 15.77 -5.30 23.00
N ASP A 96 16.38 -4.20 23.43
CA ASP A 96 15.76 -3.19 24.29
C ASP A 96 15.52 -1.85 23.56
N SER A 97 15.09 -0.82 24.29
CA SER A 97 14.76 0.50 23.70
C SER A 97 15.97 1.29 23.18
N TRP A 98 17.19 0.84 23.47
CA TRP A 98 18.45 1.52 23.15
C TRP A 98 19.30 0.76 22.15
N ASP A 99 18.93 -0.48 21.86
CA ASP A 99 19.62 -1.30 20.87
C ASP A 99 19.36 -0.79 19.44
N TYR A 100 20.42 -0.78 18.64
CA TYR A 100 20.37 -0.39 17.23
C TYR A 100 20.42 -1.65 16.37
N THR A 101 19.28 -2.07 15.84
CA THR A 101 19.27 -3.16 14.87
C THR A 101 19.45 -2.62 13.45
N TYR A 102 20.61 -2.92 12.84
CA TYR A 102 20.89 -2.58 11.45
C TYR A 102 20.23 -3.58 10.50
N TRP A 103 19.19 -3.14 9.78
CA TRP A 103 18.54 -3.91 8.73
C TRP A 103 18.76 -3.25 7.37
N CYS A 104 19.74 -3.76 6.64
CA CYS A 104 19.80 -3.58 5.20
C CYS A 104 19.33 -4.87 4.52
N SER A 105 18.43 -4.77 3.55
CA SER A 105 18.35 -5.82 2.53
C SER A 105 19.76 -5.98 1.95
N PRO A 106 20.31 -7.21 1.78
CA PRO A 106 21.55 -7.36 1.06
C PRO A 106 21.35 -6.77 -0.35
N ILE A 107 21.83 -5.55 -0.55
CA ILE A 107 22.05 -4.99 -1.87
C ILE A 107 23.27 -5.72 -2.41
N GLY A 108 23.00 -6.82 -3.12
CA GLY A 108 23.99 -7.47 -3.96
C GLY A 108 24.56 -6.42 -4.92
N ASN A 109 25.80 -6.01 -4.68
CA ASN A 109 26.66 -5.57 -5.76
C ASN A 109 27.16 -6.87 -6.44
N PRO A 110 27.06 -7.03 -7.77
CA PRO A 110 27.53 -8.22 -8.49
C PRO A 110 29.00 -8.57 -8.22
#